data_AF-A0A932CA89-F1
#
_entry.id   AF-A0A932CA89-F1
#
_cell.length_a   1.000
_cell.length_b   1.000
_cell.length_c   1.000
_cell.angle_alpha   90.00
_cell.angle_beta   90.00
_cell.angle_gamma   90.00
#
_symmetry.space_group_name_H-M   'P 1'
#
loop_
_entity.id
_entity.type
_entity.pdbx_description
1 polymer ?
#
loop_
_entity_poly.entity_id
_entity_poly.type
_entity_poly.pdbx_seq_one_letter_code
_entity_poly.pdbx_strand_id
1 'polypeptide(L)' 'MNQADIAWMLTATALVLLMTPALAFFYGGLVRSKNALNTIMM' A
#
# COMPACT_ATOMS: atom_id res chain seq x y z
N MET A 1 10.52 4.59 -26.27
CA MET A 1 10.47 4.05 -24.90
C MET A 1 11.63 3.09 -24.75
N ASN A 2 12.54 3.33 -23.80
CA ASN A 2 13.65 2.44 -23.51
C ASN A 2 13.17 1.27 -22.63
N GLN A 3 13.76 0.07 -22.77
CA GLN A 3 13.37 -1.09 -21.97
C GLN A 3 13.63 -0.88 -20.47
N ALA A 4 14.70 -0.15 -20.13
CA ALA A 4 14.99 0.21 -18.74
C ALA A 4 13.88 1.09 -18.13
N ASP A 5 13.35 2.04 -18.91
CA ASP A 5 12.26 2.91 -18.46
C ASP A 5 10.98 2.10 -18.20
N ILE A 6 10.69 1.10 -19.05
CA ILE A 6 9.54 0.20 -18.87
C ILE A 6 9.71 -0.64 -17.61
N ALA A 7 10.88 -1.23 -17.39
CA ALA A 7 11.17 -2.02 -16.21
C ALA A 7 11.04 -1.19 -14.92
N TRP A 8 11.53 0.05 -14.94
CA TRP A 8 11.40 0.97 -13.82
C TRP A 8 9.93 1.34 -13.55
N MET A 9 9.17 1.67 -14.60
CA MET A 9 7.75 2.00 -14.48
C MET A 9 6.92 0.83 -13.92
N LEU A 10 7.19 -0.41 -14.34
CA LEU A 10 6.53 -1.60 -13.80
C LEU A 10 6.84 -1.80 -12.32
N THR A 11 8.10 -1.63 -11.94
CA THR A 11 8.55 -1.73 -10.54
C THR A 11 7.91 -0.64 -9.68
N ALA A 12 7.94 0.62 -10.14
CA ALA A 12 7.32 1.74 -9.45
C ALA A 12 5.80 1.55 -9.27
N THR A 13 5.12 1.04 -10.31
CA THR A 13 3.68 0.73 -10.24
C THR A 13 3.38 -0.34 -9.19
N ALA A 14 4.21 -1.39 -9.11
CA ALA A 14 4.08 -2.41 -8.07
C ALA A 14 4.27 -1.83 -6.66
N LEU A 15 5.26 -0.94 -6.47
CA LEU A 15 5.47 -0.27 -5.18
C LEU A 15 4.29 0.62 -4.77
N VAL A 16 3.69 1.34 -5.72
CA VAL A 16 2.49 2.14 -5.46
C VAL A 16 1.29 1.27 -5.10
N LEU A 17 1.10 0.13 -5.78
CA LEU A 17 0.03 -0.82 -5.47
C LEU A 17 0.13 -1.35 -4.03
N LEU A 18 1.35 -1.53 -3.52
CA LEU A 18 1.58 -1.93 -2.13
C LEU A 18 1.22 -0.83 -1.10
N MET A 19 1.11 0.44 -1.50
CA MET A 19 0.75 1.51 -0.56
C MET A 19 -0.67 1.38 -0.01
N THR A 20 -1.62 0.86 -0.79
CA THR A 20 -3.02 0.69 -0.34
C THR A 20 -3.14 -0.22 0.88
N PRO A 21 -2.63 -1.47 0.88
CA PRO A 21 -2.62 -2.28 2.09
C PRO A 21 -1.64 -1.77 3.15
N ALA A 22 -0.49 -1.19 2.76
CA ALA A 22 0.48 -0.67 3.72
C ALA A 22 -0.09 0.45 4.59
N LEU A 23 -0.83 1.40 4.00
CA LEU A 23 -1.50 2.47 4.74
C LEU A 23 -2.61 1.91 5.64
N ALA A 24 -3.40 0.95 5.15
CA ALA A 24 -4.44 0.31 5.94
C ALA A 24 -3.86 -0.36 7.20
N PHE A 25 -2.75 -1.10 7.07
CA PHE A 25 -2.07 -1.70 8.21
C PHE A 25 -1.38 -0.68 9.12
N PHE A 26 -0.76 0.36 8.53
CA PHE A 26 -0.12 1.41 9.31
C PHE A 26 -1.12 2.13 10.21
N TYR A 27 -2.23 2.62 9.64
CA TYR A 27 -3.29 3.27 10.42
C TYR A 27 -4.05 2.30 11.33
N GLY A 28 -4.31 1.07 10.87
CA GLY A 28 -4.92 0.01 11.68
C GLY A 28 -4.08 -0.40 12.89
N GLY A 29 -2.75 -0.29 12.81
CA GLY A 29 -1.82 -0.58 13.91
C GLY A 29 -1.75 0.52 14.99
N LEU A 30 -2.19 1.74 14.68
CA LEU A 30 -2.21 2.86 15.63
C LEU A 30 -3.46 2.87 16.53
N VAL A 31 -4.47 2.07 16.20
CA VAL A 31 -5.74 2.01 16.95
C VAL A 31 -5.79 0.78 17.88
N ARG A 32 -6.72 0.81 18.84
CA ARG A 32 -7.00 -0.37 19.68
C ARG A 32 -7.46 -1.54 18.81
N SER A 33 -7.06 -2.76 19.19
CA SER A 33 -7.40 -4.01 18.48
C SER A 33 -8.90 -4.13 18.12
N LYS A 34 -9.81 -3.74 19.02
CA LYS A 34 -11.27 -3.76 18.75
C LYS A 34 -11.73 -2.84 17.60
N ASN A 35 -10.93 -1.85 17.22
CA ASN A 35 -11.22 -0.88 16.16
C ASN A 35 -10.41 -1.15 14.88
N ALA A 36 -9.48 -2.10 14.86
CA ALA A 36 -8.54 -2.31 13.75
C ALA A 36 -9.26 -2.66 12.43
N LEU A 37 -10.26 -3.56 12.49
CA LEU A 37 -11.08 -3.91 11.32
C LEU A 37 -11.81 -2.69 10.74
N ASN A 38 -12.30 -1.82 11.62
CA ASN A 38 -12.97 -0.59 11.21
C ASN A 38 -12.01 0.34 10.48
N THR A 39 -10.80 0.55 11.01
CA THR A 39 -9.80 1.43 10.40
C THR A 39 -9.21 0.88 9.10
N ILE A 40 -9.22 -0.44 8.89
CA ILE A 40 -8.72 -1.09 7.67
C ILE A 40 -9.77 -1.12 6.55
N MET A 41 -11.06 -1.21 6.88
CA MET A 41 -12.15 -1.43 5.91
C MET A 41 -13.06 -0.23 5.66
N MET A 42 -12.97 0.82 6.49
CA MET A 42 -13.64 2.10 6.25
C MET A 42 -12.91 2.92 5.20
#